data_AF-A0A3L6R0E7-F1
#
_entry.id   AF-A0A3L6R0E7-F1
#
_cell.length_a   1.000
_cell.length_b   1.000
_cell.length_c   1.000
_cell.angle_alpha   90.00
_cell.angle_beta   90.00
_cell.angle_gamma   90.00
#
_symmetry.space_group_name_H-M   'P 1'
#
loop_
_entity.id
_entity.type
_entity.pdbx_description
1 polymer ?
#
loop_
_entity_poly.entity_id
_entity_poly.type
_entity_poly.pdbx_seq_one_letter_code
_entity_poly.pdbx_strand_id
1 'polypeptide(L)'
;MPPCFAGSKRPLEMVVYDPAATPSPSANAAALALHAAAAPPPFGDFAPISAVPLSAVPPRLPPVPTARSPLVADAGREEPPCLRRHFLAELGLRADLPVHFVAEKFVTNTDLDGHQNRFRIPSDGVERRLRAILIPRELHNANLLHDPPPIPRKRPRHEQPDVAAEGEQPPGKRMKQPKRKGKVHGGLRMKLVDLAAGTRELQMSQWESSRGTIVKGEGYLDFIRRCSFKERDAVEIWAFVQRRVRLLGSALCDDSLLHVLVVKRNKQARCNCLVPHEHFQNPQLN
;
A
#
# COMPACT_ATOMS: atom_id res chain seq x y z
N MET A 1 24.53 54.81 -25.41
CA MET A 1 24.67 54.42 -26.82
C MET A 1 24.76 52.90 -26.89
N PRO A 2 23.73 52.19 -27.36
CA PRO A 2 23.82 50.78 -27.72
C PRO A 2 24.18 50.64 -29.21
N PRO A 3 25.01 49.66 -29.62
CA PRO A 3 25.13 49.31 -31.03
C PRO A 3 23.95 48.44 -31.48
N CYS A 4 23.63 48.65 -32.76
CA CYS A 4 22.43 48.26 -33.45
C CYS A 4 22.46 46.81 -33.97
N PHE A 5 21.26 46.28 -34.14
CA PHE A 5 20.91 45.08 -34.91
C PHE A 5 21.42 45.15 -36.37
N ALA A 6 21.95 44.03 -36.88
CA ALA A 6 21.90 43.67 -38.29
C ALA A 6 21.96 42.14 -38.42
N GLY A 7 20.90 41.53 -38.94
CA GLY A 7 20.79 40.08 -39.12
C GLY A 7 19.41 39.71 -39.66
N SER A 8 19.24 39.87 -40.95
CA SER A 8 18.01 39.74 -41.73
C SER A 8 17.37 38.34 -41.73
N LYS A 9 16.03 38.35 -41.65
CA LYS A 9 15.03 37.61 -42.47
C LYS A 9 15.16 36.08 -42.63
N ARG A 10 14.36 35.35 -41.82
CA ARG A 10 13.31 34.30 -42.09
C ARG A 10 13.48 33.30 -43.26
N PRO A 11 12.83 32.10 -43.24
CA PRO A 11 11.73 31.67 -42.35
C PRO A 11 11.87 30.28 -41.70
N LEU A 12 11.03 30.05 -40.69
CA LEU A 12 10.66 28.76 -40.11
C LEU A 12 10.13 27.83 -41.20
N GLU A 13 10.78 26.68 -41.41
CA GLU A 13 10.22 25.59 -42.17
C GLU A 13 9.39 24.70 -41.22
N MET A 14 8.09 24.80 -41.41
CA MET A 14 7.04 24.12 -40.67
C MET A 14 6.60 22.94 -41.53
N VAL A 15 7.03 21.72 -41.21
CA VAL A 15 6.55 20.52 -41.92
C VAL A 15 5.19 20.14 -41.34
N VAL A 16 4.17 20.69 -41.99
CA VAL A 16 2.77 20.26 -41.87
C VAL A 16 2.61 19.01 -42.74
N TYR A 17 2.14 17.92 -42.15
CA TYR A 17 1.67 16.75 -42.89
C TYR A 17 0.13 16.81 -42.91
N ASP A 18 -0.44 17.14 -44.08
CA ASP A 18 -1.88 17.28 -44.29
C ASP A 18 -2.45 16.03 -45.01
N PRO A 19 -3.65 15.52 -44.62
CA PRO A 19 -4.24 14.27 -45.08
C PRO A 19 -5.31 14.48 -46.18
N ALA A 20 -5.38 13.56 -47.13
CA ALA A 20 -6.57 13.29 -47.96
C ALA A 20 -6.41 11.88 -48.55
N ALA A 21 -7.41 11.00 -48.63
CA ALA A 21 -8.80 11.28 -48.97
C ALA A 21 -9.78 10.31 -48.29
N THR A 22 -10.91 10.86 -47.86
CA THR A 22 -12.19 10.17 -47.65
C THR A 22 -12.91 10.00 -49.01
N PRO A 23 -13.84 9.05 -49.11
CA PRO A 23 -15.24 9.51 -49.13
C PRO A 23 -16.14 8.72 -48.17
N SER A 24 -17.00 9.45 -47.48
CA SER A 24 -18.19 9.01 -46.74
C SER A 24 -19.44 9.16 -47.63
N PRO A 25 -20.66 8.88 -47.16
CA PRO A 25 -21.18 7.78 -46.34
C PRO A 25 -22.35 7.03 -47.06
N SER A 26 -22.66 5.80 -46.68
CA SER A 26 -23.97 5.21 -47.02
C SER A 26 -24.48 4.32 -45.89
N ALA A 27 -25.64 4.69 -45.39
CA ALA A 27 -26.49 3.91 -44.52
C ALA A 27 -27.01 2.63 -45.21
N ASN A 28 -27.48 1.70 -44.38
CA ASN A 28 -28.30 0.53 -44.68
C ASN A 28 -27.62 -0.66 -45.36
N ALA A 29 -27.32 -1.69 -44.56
CA ALA A 29 -27.40 -3.08 -45.00
C ALA A 29 -27.55 -4.03 -43.79
N ALA A 30 -28.64 -3.85 -43.03
CA ALA A 30 -29.31 -5.01 -42.47
C ALA A 30 -30.15 -5.64 -43.59
N ALA A 31 -30.17 -6.98 -43.63
CA ALA A 31 -30.98 -7.85 -44.49
C ALA A 31 -30.55 -8.00 -45.96
N LEU A 32 -29.96 -9.14 -46.30
CA LEU A 32 -30.68 -10.25 -46.97
C LEU A 32 -29.70 -11.38 -47.34
N ALA A 33 -30.13 -12.60 -47.02
CA ALA A 33 -29.50 -13.86 -47.40
C ALA A 33 -29.43 -14.02 -48.93
N LEU A 34 -28.49 -14.83 -49.42
CA LEU A 34 -28.78 -15.89 -50.39
C LEU A 34 -27.61 -16.86 -50.59
N HIS A 35 -28.01 -18.12 -50.57
CA HIS A 35 -27.30 -19.39 -50.72
C HIS A 35 -26.20 -19.47 -51.80
N ALA A 36 -25.09 -20.10 -51.44
CA ALA A 36 -24.32 -20.93 -52.37
C ALA A 36 -24.17 -22.33 -51.77
N ALA A 37 -24.97 -23.25 -52.30
CA ALA A 37 -24.99 -24.65 -51.95
C ALA A 37 -23.74 -25.36 -52.51
N ALA A 38 -22.97 -25.99 -51.63
CA ALA A 38 -22.03 -27.04 -52.03
C ALA A 38 -22.79 -28.37 -52.04
N ALA A 39 -22.75 -29.08 -53.17
CA ALA A 39 -23.45 -30.35 -53.38
C ALA A 39 -23.02 -31.42 -52.35
N PRO A 40 -23.94 -32.25 -51.83
CA PRO A 40 -23.60 -33.37 -50.96
C PRO A 40 -23.02 -34.55 -51.78
N PRO A 41 -22.05 -35.32 -51.24
CA PRO A 41 -21.63 -36.60 -51.81
C PRO A 41 -22.75 -37.65 -51.71
N PRO A 42 -22.71 -38.74 -52.51
CA PRO A 42 -23.78 -39.72 -52.57
C PRO A 42 -23.96 -40.42 -51.21
N PHE A 43 -25.17 -40.29 -50.68
CA PHE A 43 -25.60 -40.84 -49.40
C PHE A 43 -25.54 -42.37 -49.41
N GLY A 44 -24.81 -42.95 -48.47
CA GLY A 44 -25.19 -44.23 -47.86
C GLY A 44 -26.20 -43.95 -46.76
N ASP A 45 -27.20 -44.81 -46.63
CA ASP A 45 -28.25 -44.73 -45.61
C ASP A 45 -27.66 -44.74 -44.20
N PHE A 46 -27.51 -43.57 -43.60
CA PHE A 46 -27.30 -43.44 -42.17
C PHE A 46 -28.57 -42.84 -41.56
N ALA A 47 -29.24 -43.64 -40.74
CA ALA A 47 -30.38 -43.19 -39.95
C ALA A 47 -30.00 -41.93 -39.16
N PRO A 48 -30.91 -40.95 -38.99
CA PRO A 48 -30.64 -39.76 -38.21
C PRO A 48 -30.22 -40.17 -36.80
N ILE A 49 -29.06 -39.70 -36.34
CA ILE A 49 -28.67 -39.85 -34.93
C ILE A 49 -29.69 -39.06 -34.12
N SER A 50 -30.59 -39.77 -33.45
CA SER A 50 -31.48 -39.20 -32.44
C SER A 50 -30.63 -38.82 -31.23
N ALA A 51 -30.07 -37.61 -31.27
CA ALA A 51 -29.38 -37.03 -30.14
C ALA A 51 -30.44 -36.60 -29.11
N VAL A 52 -30.86 -37.55 -28.27
CA VAL A 52 -31.59 -37.22 -27.05
C VAL A 52 -30.63 -36.40 -26.18
N PRO A 53 -30.97 -35.16 -25.78
CA PRO A 53 -30.14 -34.41 -24.87
C PRO A 53 -29.98 -35.22 -23.59
N LEU A 54 -28.76 -35.62 -23.26
CA LEU A 54 -28.46 -36.10 -21.92
C LEU A 54 -28.90 -34.98 -20.97
N SER A 55 -29.88 -35.29 -20.10
CA SER A 55 -30.36 -34.36 -19.08
C SER A 55 -29.16 -34.01 -18.21
N ALA A 56 -28.53 -32.88 -18.53
CA ALA A 56 -27.35 -32.40 -17.84
C ALA A 56 -27.83 -31.93 -16.47
N VAL A 57 -27.70 -32.81 -15.47
CA VAL A 57 -27.77 -32.40 -14.08
C VAL A 57 -26.68 -31.34 -13.92
N PRO A 58 -27.02 -30.07 -13.63
CA PRO A 58 -26.01 -29.06 -13.41
C PRO A 58 -25.11 -29.59 -12.30
N PRO A 59 -23.77 -29.62 -12.48
CA PRO A 59 -22.88 -30.07 -11.43
C PRO A 59 -23.26 -29.28 -10.19
N ARG A 60 -23.63 -29.99 -9.12
CA ARG A 60 -23.80 -29.36 -7.81
C ARG A 60 -22.49 -28.68 -7.53
N LEU A 61 -22.46 -27.35 -7.71
CA LEU A 61 -21.32 -26.56 -7.30
C LEU A 61 -21.13 -26.92 -5.82
N PRO A 62 -19.94 -27.42 -5.42
CA PRO A 62 -19.66 -27.55 -4.01
C PRO A 62 -20.00 -26.20 -3.37
N PRO A 63 -20.60 -26.18 -2.16
CA PRO A 63 -20.93 -24.93 -1.50
C PRO A 63 -19.70 -24.04 -1.62
N VAL A 64 -19.88 -22.83 -2.18
CA VAL A 64 -18.80 -21.86 -2.36
C VAL A 64 -18.03 -21.89 -1.06
N PRO A 65 -16.80 -22.41 -1.04
CA PRO A 65 -16.08 -22.34 0.19
C PRO A 65 -15.89 -20.84 0.37
N THR A 66 -16.48 -20.27 1.42
CA THR A 66 -15.88 -19.18 2.17
C THR A 66 -14.55 -19.69 2.73
N ALA A 67 -13.69 -20.19 1.84
CA ALA A 67 -12.31 -20.48 2.08
C ALA A 67 -11.69 -19.11 2.21
N ARG A 68 -11.68 -18.65 3.46
CA ARG A 68 -10.51 -17.98 4.01
C ARG A 68 -9.30 -18.65 3.38
N SER A 69 -8.56 -17.89 2.57
CA SER A 69 -7.33 -18.37 1.94
C SER A 69 -6.52 -19.15 2.99
N PRO A 70 -6.03 -20.37 2.70
CA PRO A 70 -5.29 -21.18 3.67
C PRO A 70 -3.93 -20.56 4.05
N LEU A 71 -3.60 -19.40 3.51
CA LEU A 71 -2.42 -18.63 3.89
C LEU A 71 -2.70 -17.94 5.23
N VAL A 72 -2.38 -18.67 6.30
CA VAL A 72 -2.37 -18.27 7.71
C VAL A 72 -3.78 -18.12 8.29
N ALA A 73 -4.32 -19.22 8.81
CA ALA A 73 -5.39 -19.16 9.79
C ALA A 73 -4.98 -18.17 10.89
N ASP A 74 -5.68 -17.04 10.95
CA ASP A 74 -5.24 -15.86 11.66
C ASP A 74 -5.45 -16.02 13.17
N ALA A 75 -4.72 -16.95 13.81
CA ALA A 75 -4.71 -17.29 15.25
C ALA A 75 -6.04 -17.14 16.01
N GLY A 76 -7.18 -17.44 15.38
CA GLY A 76 -8.51 -17.30 15.99
C GLY A 76 -8.89 -15.87 16.40
N ARG A 77 -8.17 -14.83 15.95
CA ARG A 77 -8.56 -13.43 16.20
C ARG A 77 -9.66 -13.02 15.22
N GLU A 78 -10.71 -12.41 15.75
CA GLU A 78 -11.77 -11.83 14.94
C GLU A 78 -11.35 -10.45 14.44
N GLU A 79 -11.63 -10.18 13.16
CA GLU A 79 -11.39 -8.85 12.58
C GLU A 79 -12.24 -7.78 13.27
N PRO A 80 -11.77 -6.51 13.31
CA PRO A 80 -12.56 -5.42 13.87
C PRO A 80 -13.92 -5.30 13.15
N PRO A 81 -15.07 -5.27 13.88
CA PRO A 81 -16.41 -5.36 13.27
C PRO A 81 -16.74 -4.33 12.17
N CYS A 82 -16.21 -3.11 12.26
CA CYS A 82 -16.42 -2.07 11.24
C CYS A 82 -15.48 -2.17 10.03
N LEU A 83 -14.43 -2.99 10.09
CA LEU A 83 -13.38 -2.99 9.09
C LEU A 83 -13.94 -3.26 7.69
N ARG A 84 -14.66 -4.38 7.54
CA ARG A 84 -15.22 -4.77 6.24
C ARG A 84 -16.42 -3.93 5.83
N ARG A 85 -17.27 -3.52 6.77
CA ARG A 85 -18.52 -2.79 6.48
C ARG A 85 -18.30 -1.34 6.05
N HIS A 86 -17.27 -0.69 6.59
CA HIS A 86 -17.07 0.76 6.38
C HIS A 86 -15.68 1.05 5.86
N PHE A 87 -14.62 0.60 6.54
CA PHE A 87 -13.27 1.05 6.24
C PHE A 87 -12.72 0.54 4.91
N LEU A 88 -12.92 -0.73 4.56
CA LEU A 88 -12.46 -1.21 3.25
C LEU A 88 -13.12 -0.43 2.12
N ALA A 89 -14.42 -0.15 2.22
CA ALA A 89 -15.15 0.65 1.24
C ALA A 89 -14.64 2.11 1.16
N GLU A 90 -14.47 2.78 2.31
CA GLU A 90 -13.91 4.15 2.37
C GLU A 90 -12.49 4.25 1.80
N LEU A 91 -11.70 3.18 1.91
CA LEU A 91 -10.36 3.10 1.35
C LEU A 91 -10.34 2.75 -0.15
N GLY A 92 -11.51 2.50 -0.76
CA GLY A 92 -11.63 2.02 -2.14
C GLY A 92 -11.07 0.61 -2.34
N LEU A 93 -11.08 -0.21 -1.29
CA LEU A 93 -10.57 -1.57 -1.27
C LEU A 93 -11.70 -2.59 -1.39
N ARG A 94 -11.37 -3.76 -1.94
CA ARG A 94 -12.31 -4.87 -2.06
C ARG A 94 -12.79 -5.38 -0.70
N ALA A 95 -14.08 -5.70 -0.63
CA ALA A 95 -14.70 -6.22 0.58
C ALA A 95 -14.20 -7.62 0.98
N ASP A 96 -13.68 -8.41 0.04
CA ASP A 96 -13.14 -9.76 0.25
C ASP A 96 -11.61 -9.78 0.46
N LEU A 97 -10.98 -8.61 0.61
CA LEU A 97 -9.55 -8.49 0.81
C LEU A 97 -9.08 -9.30 2.05
N PRO A 98 -8.00 -10.08 1.96
CA PRO A 98 -7.38 -10.70 3.13
C PRO A 98 -6.88 -9.65 4.12
N VAL A 99 -7.24 -9.83 5.39
CA VAL A 99 -6.79 -9.00 6.50
C VAL A 99 -6.01 -9.89 7.45
N HIS A 100 -4.86 -9.43 7.90
CA HIS A 100 -3.94 -10.20 8.72
C HIS A 100 -3.72 -9.49 10.05
N PHE A 101 -4.02 -10.15 11.16
CA PHE A 101 -3.55 -9.73 12.47
C PHE A 101 -2.02 -9.74 12.45
N VAL A 102 -1.37 -8.68 12.92
CA VAL A 102 0.09 -8.60 12.99
C VAL A 102 0.55 -8.82 14.41
N ALA A 103 0.05 -8.00 15.35
CA ALA A 103 0.46 -8.05 16.75
C ALA A 103 -0.50 -7.27 17.65
N GLU A 104 -0.45 -7.57 18.95
CA GLU A 104 -0.95 -6.70 20.00
C GLU A 104 0.24 -6.02 20.68
N LYS A 105 0.09 -4.74 21.03
CA LYS A 105 1.06 -4.03 21.86
C LYS A 105 0.39 -3.00 22.76
N PHE A 106 1.15 -2.52 23.73
CA PHE A 106 0.83 -1.29 24.44
C PHE A 106 1.45 -0.09 23.74
N VAL A 107 0.68 0.98 23.58
CA VAL A 107 1.19 2.26 23.12
C VAL A 107 2.21 2.77 24.14
N THR A 108 3.40 3.11 23.69
CA THR A 108 4.47 3.62 24.55
C THR A 108 4.60 5.13 24.41
N ASN A 109 5.25 5.80 25.35
CA ASN A 109 5.59 7.22 25.21
C ASN A 109 6.34 7.50 23.89
N THR A 110 7.21 6.58 23.47
CA THR A 110 7.94 6.73 22.19
C THR A 110 7.04 6.75 20.95
N ASP A 111 5.84 6.18 21.03
CA ASP A 111 4.84 6.24 19.96
C ASP A 111 4.12 7.60 19.90
N LEU A 112 4.06 8.33 21.03
CA LEU A 112 3.33 9.61 21.16
C LEU A 112 4.28 10.82 21.19
N ASP A 113 5.57 10.59 21.37
CA ASP A 113 6.58 11.62 21.56
C ASP A 113 6.83 12.43 20.28
N GLY A 114 6.72 13.76 20.42
CA GLY A 114 6.94 14.74 19.36
C GLY A 114 8.36 14.75 18.82
N HIS A 115 9.34 14.39 19.64
CA HIS A 115 10.74 14.38 19.23
C HIS A 115 11.11 13.12 18.42
N GLN A 116 10.58 11.97 18.82
CA GLN A 116 10.81 10.71 18.11
C GLN A 116 9.94 10.58 16.86
N ASN A 117 8.69 11.06 16.92
CA ASN A 117 7.75 11.16 15.80
C ASN A 117 7.67 9.84 15.02
N ARG A 118 7.35 8.74 15.72
CA ARG A 118 7.44 7.38 15.16
C ARG A 118 6.47 6.42 15.82
N PHE A 119 5.98 5.44 15.09
CA PHE A 119 5.25 4.29 15.64
C PHE A 119 6.05 3.01 15.43
N ARG A 120 6.21 2.19 16.47
CA ARG A 120 6.95 0.93 16.37
C ARG A 120 6.01 -0.26 16.16
N ILE A 121 6.23 -1.05 15.11
CA ILE A 121 5.55 -2.33 14.92
C ILE A 121 6.35 -3.43 15.66
N PRO A 122 5.71 -4.31 16.45
CA PRO A 122 6.40 -5.41 17.13
C PRO A 122 7.13 -6.34 16.16
N SER A 123 8.42 -6.59 16.41
CA SER A 123 9.31 -7.35 15.51
C SER A 123 8.79 -8.76 15.21
N ASP A 124 8.28 -9.44 16.23
CA ASP A 124 7.73 -10.79 16.09
C ASP A 124 6.52 -10.85 15.14
N GLY A 125 5.62 -9.87 15.21
CA GLY A 125 4.50 -9.75 14.26
C GLY A 125 4.97 -9.41 12.85
N VAL A 126 6.05 -8.62 12.73
CA VAL A 126 6.66 -8.33 11.43
C VAL A 126 7.23 -9.59 10.80
N GLU A 127 8.03 -10.34 11.54
CA GLU A 127 8.71 -11.55 11.07
C GLU A 127 7.74 -12.64 10.66
N ARG A 128 6.73 -12.92 11.50
CA ARG A 128 5.81 -14.04 11.28
C ARG A 128 4.69 -13.74 10.30
N ARG A 129 4.28 -12.48 10.15
CA ARG A 129 3.02 -12.13 9.48
C ARG A 129 3.17 -11.02 8.45
N LEU A 130 3.77 -9.89 8.82
CA LEU A 130 3.90 -8.78 7.87
C LEU A 130 4.79 -9.13 6.67
N ARG A 131 5.91 -9.83 6.90
CA ARG A 131 6.80 -10.26 5.82
C ARG A 131 6.10 -11.18 4.80
N ALA A 132 5.15 -12.00 5.26
CA ALA A 132 4.45 -12.97 4.42
C ALA A 132 3.50 -12.32 3.40
N ILE A 133 3.05 -11.09 3.65
CA ILE A 133 2.10 -10.38 2.78
C ILE A 133 2.77 -9.36 1.84
N LEU A 134 4.06 -9.10 2.05
CA LEU A 134 4.84 -8.15 1.26
C LEU A 134 5.56 -8.83 0.10
N ILE A 135 5.57 -8.17 -1.07
CA ILE A 135 6.35 -8.66 -2.22
C ILE A 135 7.85 -8.34 -2.03
N PRO A 136 8.77 -9.01 -2.76
CA PRO A 136 10.21 -8.78 -2.60
C PRO A 136 10.65 -7.32 -2.71
N ARG A 137 10.05 -6.55 -3.63
CA ARG A 137 10.32 -5.12 -3.79
C ARG A 137 9.91 -4.31 -2.55
N GLU A 138 8.78 -4.66 -1.93
CA GLU A 138 8.30 -4.00 -0.73
C GLU A 138 9.14 -4.36 0.49
N LEU A 139 9.52 -5.63 0.63
CA LEU A 139 10.48 -6.09 1.64
C LEU A 139 11.81 -5.35 1.51
N HIS A 140 12.31 -5.17 0.29
CA HIS A 140 13.52 -4.39 0.03
C HIS A 140 13.37 -2.95 0.51
N ASN A 141 12.29 -2.27 0.08
CA ASN A 141 12.02 -0.88 0.45
C ASN A 141 11.81 -0.71 1.96
N ALA A 142 11.30 -1.72 2.66
CA ALA A 142 11.11 -1.72 4.10
C ALA A 142 12.35 -2.16 4.89
N ASN A 143 13.47 -2.49 4.25
CA ASN A 143 14.65 -3.11 4.87
C ASN A 143 14.33 -4.42 5.62
N LEU A 144 13.47 -5.28 5.07
CA LEU A 144 13.01 -6.54 5.66
C LEU A 144 13.48 -7.81 4.93
N LEU A 145 14.37 -7.69 3.93
CA LEU A 145 14.87 -8.84 3.16
C LEU A 145 15.83 -9.73 3.97
N HIS A 146 16.73 -9.12 4.72
CA HIS A 146 17.81 -9.81 5.42
C HIS A 146 17.83 -9.41 6.89
N ASP A 147 18.05 -10.37 7.78
CA ASP A 147 18.61 -10.03 9.07
C ASP A 147 20.04 -9.55 8.82
N PRO A 148 20.39 -8.29 9.13
CA PRO A 148 21.78 -7.88 9.03
C PRO A 148 22.62 -8.80 9.92
N PRO A 149 23.81 -9.22 9.46
CA PRO A 149 24.72 -10.02 10.28
C PRO A 149 24.93 -9.30 11.62
N PRO A 150 25.07 -10.04 12.74
CA PRO A 150 25.24 -9.44 14.05
C PRO A 150 26.41 -8.46 14.00
N ILE A 151 26.11 -7.16 14.06
CA ILE A 151 27.14 -6.12 14.11
C ILE A 151 27.87 -6.33 15.43
N PRO A 152 29.19 -6.60 15.42
CA PRO A 152 29.96 -6.67 16.65
C PRO A 152 29.80 -5.34 17.37
N ARG A 153 29.27 -5.37 18.59
CA ARG A 153 29.24 -4.20 19.47
C ARG A 153 30.70 -3.78 19.69
N LYS A 154 31.21 -2.82 18.91
CA LYS A 154 32.45 -2.13 19.24
C LYS A 154 32.16 -1.41 20.55
N ARG A 155 32.63 -2.00 21.66
CA ARG A 155 32.70 -1.31 22.95
C ARG A 155 33.40 0.02 22.69
N PRO A 156 32.92 1.15 23.26
CA PRO A 156 33.71 2.37 23.26
C PRO A 156 35.07 2.01 23.85
N ARG A 157 36.13 2.10 23.06
CA ARG A 157 37.48 1.97 23.56
C ARG A 157 37.61 3.09 24.58
N HIS A 158 37.81 2.72 25.85
CA HIS A 158 38.28 3.65 26.86
C HIS A 158 39.64 4.11 26.37
N GLU A 159 39.68 5.25 25.67
CA GLU A 159 40.90 6.02 25.54
C GLU A 159 41.21 6.50 26.95
N GLN A 160 42.21 5.87 27.57
CA GLN A 160 42.83 6.40 28.78
C GLN A 160 43.37 7.81 28.44
N PRO A 161 43.10 8.82 29.27
CA PRO A 161 43.73 10.11 29.08
C PRO A 161 45.19 10.01 29.56
N ASP A 162 46.12 10.12 28.62
CA ASP A 162 47.51 10.42 28.93
C ASP A 162 47.59 11.82 29.55
N VAL A 163 48.25 11.89 30.69
CA VAL A 163 48.62 13.08 31.44
C VAL A 163 49.64 13.92 30.68
N ALA A 164 49.34 15.20 30.44
CA ALA A 164 50.27 16.32 30.66
C ALA A 164 49.65 17.69 30.32
N ALA A 165 50.10 18.69 31.08
CA ALA A 165 49.99 20.14 30.90
C ALA A 165 48.81 20.85 31.58
N GLU A 166 49.09 21.34 32.80
CA GLU A 166 48.53 22.59 33.31
C GLU A 166 48.67 23.70 32.26
N GLY A 167 47.57 24.39 31.98
CA GLY A 167 47.50 25.54 31.09
C GLY A 167 46.08 26.10 31.11
N GLU A 168 45.97 27.33 31.57
CA GLU A 168 44.75 28.03 31.96
C GLU A 168 43.64 28.04 30.88
N GLN A 169 42.38 27.79 31.29
CA GLN A 169 41.20 28.04 30.47
C GLN A 169 40.75 29.52 30.59
N PRO A 170 40.48 30.22 29.47
CA PRO A 170 39.53 31.34 29.49
C PRO A 170 38.08 30.83 29.27
N PRO A 171 37.06 31.52 29.82
CA PRO A 171 35.67 31.07 29.79
C PRO A 171 35.02 31.41 28.44
N GLY A 172 35.10 30.48 27.49
CA GLY A 172 34.58 30.65 26.13
C GLY A 172 33.38 29.77 25.81
N LYS A 173 32.19 30.38 25.80
CA LYS A 173 30.93 29.98 25.11
C LYS A 173 30.89 28.56 24.51
N ARG A 174 30.16 27.63 25.16
CA ARG A 174 29.75 26.36 24.54
C ARG A 174 28.94 26.62 23.27
N MET A 175 29.60 26.55 22.12
CA MET A 175 28.94 26.48 20.82
C MET A 175 27.99 25.28 20.84
N LYS A 176 26.68 25.55 20.78
CA LYS A 176 25.66 24.51 20.58
C LYS A 176 25.97 23.86 19.23
N GLN A 177 26.54 22.66 19.27
CA GLN A 177 26.74 21.90 18.04
C GLN A 177 25.40 21.77 17.32
N PRO A 178 25.34 22.06 16.01
CA PRO A 178 24.13 21.87 15.25
C PRO A 178 23.70 20.42 15.38
N LYS A 179 22.45 20.20 15.83
CA LYS A 179 21.85 18.87 15.92
C LYS A 179 22.08 18.18 14.58
N ARG A 180 22.87 17.10 14.58
CA ARG A 180 23.06 16.26 13.39
C ARG A 180 21.67 15.91 12.86
N LYS A 181 21.33 16.42 11.68
CA LYS A 181 20.10 16.02 10.99
C LYS A 181 20.17 14.50 10.85
N GLY A 182 19.16 13.82 11.42
CA GLY A 182 19.07 12.38 11.33
C GLY A 182 19.11 11.94 9.86
N LYS A 183 19.70 10.78 9.60
CA LYS A 183 19.73 10.16 8.27
C LYS A 183 18.28 10.08 7.75
N VAL A 184 18.03 10.53 6.52
CA VAL A 184 16.74 10.29 5.87
C VAL A 184 16.68 8.79 5.61
N HIS A 185 15.98 8.08 6.49
CA HIS A 185 15.70 6.67 6.31
C HIS A 185 14.60 6.61 5.25
N GLY A 186 14.96 6.22 4.02
CA GLY A 186 13.95 5.79 3.05
C GLY A 186 13.10 4.64 3.62
N GLY A 187 11.96 4.35 3.01
CA GLY A 187 11.07 3.31 3.50
C GLY A 187 9.96 2.95 2.53
N LEU A 188 9.31 1.83 2.79
CA LEU A 188 8.09 1.42 2.10
C LEU A 188 6.97 2.43 2.39
N ARG A 189 6.43 3.06 1.35
CA ARG A 189 5.22 3.89 1.45
C ARG A 189 4.04 3.02 1.87
N MET A 190 3.30 3.46 2.88
CA MET A 190 2.17 2.75 3.46
C MET A 190 1.14 3.71 4.04
N LYS A 191 -0.10 3.27 4.25
CA LYS A 191 -1.17 4.03 4.91
C LYS A 191 -1.40 3.53 6.32
N LEU A 192 -1.16 4.38 7.32
CA LEU A 192 -1.51 4.12 8.70
C LEU A 192 -2.99 4.47 8.87
N VAL A 193 -3.75 3.55 9.43
CA VAL A 193 -5.22 3.62 9.50
C VAL A 193 -5.63 3.56 10.96
N ASP A 194 -6.57 4.41 11.35
CA ASP A 194 -7.29 4.35 12.62
C ASP A 194 -8.78 4.58 12.34
N LEU A 195 -9.62 3.89 13.10
CA LEU A 195 -11.06 3.92 12.86
C LEU A 195 -11.71 5.30 13.13
N ALA A 196 -11.07 6.18 13.89
CA ALA A 196 -11.60 7.53 14.16
C ALA A 196 -10.84 8.61 13.38
N ALA A 197 -9.53 8.46 13.21
CA ALA A 197 -8.68 9.47 12.58
C ALA A 197 -8.57 9.34 11.05
N GLY A 198 -9.12 8.27 10.47
CA GLY A 198 -9.01 7.99 9.04
C GLY A 198 -7.62 7.43 8.68
N THR A 199 -7.01 7.98 7.63
CA THR A 199 -5.69 7.49 7.16
C THR A 199 -4.63 8.56 7.03
N ARG A 200 -3.38 8.14 7.15
CA ARG A 200 -2.21 8.95 6.83
C ARG A 200 -1.17 8.13 6.09
N GLU A 201 -0.71 8.64 4.95
CA GLU A 201 0.42 8.04 4.25
C GLU A 201 1.73 8.36 4.97
N LEU A 202 2.52 7.32 5.24
CA LEU A 202 3.79 7.35 5.97
C LEU A 202 4.79 6.38 5.32
N GLN A 203 6.02 6.36 5.83
CA GLN A 203 7.05 5.41 5.42
C GLN A 203 7.33 4.42 6.54
N MET A 204 7.41 3.14 6.18
CA MET A 204 7.79 2.05 7.08
C MET A 204 9.18 1.53 6.70
N SER A 205 10.07 1.42 7.67
CA SER A 205 11.41 0.90 7.46
C SER A 205 11.95 0.25 8.73
N GLN A 206 12.66 -0.87 8.59
CA GLN A 206 13.44 -1.45 9.68
C GLN A 206 14.72 -0.65 9.88
N TRP A 207 14.95 -0.22 11.13
CA TRP A 207 16.16 0.51 11.49
C TRP A 207 17.26 -0.47 11.88
N GLU A 208 18.41 -0.35 11.22
CA GLU A 208 19.56 -1.23 11.43
C GLU A 208 20.08 -1.21 12.89
N SER A 209 20.08 -0.04 13.54
CA SER A 209 20.62 0.10 14.90
C SER A 209 19.76 -0.51 16.00
N SER A 210 18.44 -0.51 15.84
CA SER A 210 17.48 -0.98 16.86
C SER A 210 16.79 -2.28 16.46
N ARG A 211 16.94 -2.71 15.20
CA ARG A 211 16.15 -3.77 14.55
C ARG A 211 14.63 -3.56 14.66
N GLY A 212 14.20 -2.35 15.01
CA GLY A 212 12.80 -2.00 15.12
C GLY A 212 12.24 -1.63 13.76
N THR A 213 11.06 -2.17 13.43
CA THR A 213 10.28 -1.70 12.28
C THR A 213 9.50 -0.46 12.68
N ILE A 214 9.84 0.66 12.04
CA ILE A 214 9.36 1.99 12.41
C ILE A 214 8.51 2.55 11.28
N VAL A 215 7.33 3.05 11.63
CA VAL A 215 6.47 3.88 10.77
C VAL A 215 6.68 5.34 11.14
N LYS A 216 7.06 6.16 10.17
CA LYS A 216 7.35 7.58 10.35
C LYS A 216 7.09 8.35 9.07
N GLY A 217 6.79 9.63 9.19
CA GLY A 217 6.61 10.51 8.04
C GLY A 217 6.01 11.86 8.42
N GLU A 218 5.84 12.70 7.42
CA GLU A 218 5.19 13.99 7.56
C GLU A 218 3.72 13.82 8.01
N GLY A 219 3.28 14.63 8.98
CA GLY A 219 1.92 14.58 9.52
C GLY A 219 1.64 13.41 10.47
N TYR A 220 2.64 12.63 10.88
CA TYR A 220 2.46 11.57 11.87
C TYR A 220 1.93 12.11 13.21
N LEU A 221 2.51 13.18 13.75
CA LEU A 221 2.08 13.72 15.05
C LEU A 221 0.63 14.20 15.03
N ASP A 222 0.22 14.86 13.95
CA ASP A 222 -1.16 15.34 13.82
C ASP A 222 -2.13 14.17 13.64
N PHE A 223 -1.71 13.11 12.95
CA PHE A 223 -2.47 11.88 12.84
C PHE A 223 -2.62 11.15 14.20
N ILE A 224 -1.50 10.89 14.91
CA ILE A 224 -1.53 10.12 16.16
C ILE A 224 -2.33 10.83 17.27
N ARG A 225 -2.32 12.17 17.28
CA ARG A 225 -3.17 12.97 18.18
C ARG A 225 -4.66 12.76 17.91
N ARG A 226 -5.05 12.62 16.64
CA ARG A 226 -6.45 12.35 16.25
C ARG A 226 -6.88 10.92 16.59
N CYS A 227 -5.97 9.94 16.58
CA CYS A 227 -6.27 8.56 16.99
C CYS A 227 -6.72 8.43 18.46
N SER A 228 -6.52 9.47 19.28
CA SER A 228 -6.87 9.48 20.70
C SER A 228 -6.20 8.35 21.50
N PHE A 229 -5.00 7.93 21.09
CA PHE A 229 -4.19 6.97 21.82
C PHE A 229 -3.53 7.64 23.03
N LYS A 230 -3.47 6.90 24.13
CA LYS A 230 -2.76 7.27 25.36
C LYS A 230 -1.68 6.23 25.64
N GLU A 231 -0.67 6.63 26.38
CA GLU A 231 0.35 5.68 26.86
C GLU A 231 -0.34 4.56 27.64
N ARG A 232 0.12 3.31 27.44
CA ARG A 232 -0.45 2.07 27.98
C ARG A 232 -1.81 1.66 27.42
N ASP A 233 -2.33 2.33 26.40
CA ASP A 233 -3.47 1.78 25.66
C ASP A 233 -3.06 0.47 24.97
N ALA A 234 -3.86 -0.59 25.17
CA ALA A 234 -3.73 -1.82 24.41
C ALA A 234 -4.29 -1.61 22.99
N VAL A 235 -3.44 -1.83 21.98
CA VAL A 235 -3.79 -1.72 20.58
C VAL A 235 -3.47 -3.00 19.83
N GLU A 236 -4.35 -3.33 18.89
CA GLU A 236 -4.15 -4.38 17.90
C GLU A 236 -3.70 -3.76 16.59
N ILE A 237 -2.77 -4.43 15.93
CA ILE A 237 -2.22 -4.03 14.65
C ILE A 237 -2.66 -5.07 13.63
N TRP A 238 -3.32 -4.61 12.58
CA TRP A 238 -3.81 -5.39 11.46
C TRP A 238 -3.17 -4.85 10.18
N ALA A 239 -2.92 -5.73 9.20
CA ALA A 239 -2.32 -5.33 7.93
C ALA A 239 -3.04 -5.99 6.76
N PHE A 240 -3.18 -5.22 5.68
CA PHE A 240 -3.81 -5.67 4.44
C PHE A 240 -3.27 -4.89 3.25
N VAL A 241 -3.23 -5.54 2.09
CA VAL A 241 -2.73 -4.97 0.85
C VAL A 241 -3.49 -5.58 -0.32
N GLN A 242 -4.12 -4.73 -1.14
CA GLN A 242 -4.80 -5.16 -2.34
C GLN A 242 -3.78 -5.39 -3.45
N ARG A 243 -3.83 -6.57 -4.05
CA ARG A 243 -3.03 -6.92 -5.21
C ARG A 243 -3.88 -6.82 -6.46
N ARG A 244 -3.26 -6.38 -7.55
CA ARG A 244 -3.91 -6.30 -8.85
C ARG A 244 -4.41 -7.68 -9.26
N VAL A 245 -5.71 -7.78 -9.51
CA VAL A 245 -6.32 -8.98 -10.06
C VAL A 245 -6.80 -8.68 -11.47
N ARG A 246 -6.38 -9.52 -12.42
CA ARG A 246 -6.86 -9.45 -13.80
C ARG A 246 -7.69 -10.69 -14.10
N LEU A 247 -8.85 -10.47 -14.71
CA LEU A 247 -9.71 -11.52 -15.23
C LEU A 247 -9.97 -11.24 -16.71
N LEU A 248 -9.64 -12.20 -17.58
CA LEU A 248 -9.80 -12.09 -19.03
C LEU A 248 -9.17 -10.80 -19.62
N GLY A 249 -7.96 -10.45 -19.17
CA GLY A 249 -7.23 -9.26 -19.63
C GLY A 249 -7.67 -7.93 -19.00
N SER A 250 -8.84 -7.88 -18.35
CA SER A 250 -9.36 -6.69 -17.65
C SER A 250 -8.92 -6.68 -16.19
N ALA A 251 -8.49 -5.52 -15.68
CA ALA A 251 -8.16 -5.38 -14.27
C ALA A 251 -9.45 -5.20 -13.45
N LEU A 252 -9.70 -6.13 -12.51
CA LEU A 252 -10.80 -6.02 -11.55
C LEU A 252 -10.48 -5.00 -10.45
N CYS A 253 -9.19 -4.87 -10.11
CA CYS A 253 -8.69 -3.93 -9.13
C CYS A 253 -7.19 -3.71 -9.34
N ASP A 254 -6.67 -2.57 -8.90
CA ASP A 254 -5.23 -2.26 -8.93
C ASP A 254 -4.55 -2.51 -7.58
N ASP A 255 -3.22 -2.46 -7.59
CA ASP A 255 -2.39 -2.56 -6.39
C ASP A 255 -2.64 -1.36 -5.48
N SER A 256 -2.81 -1.62 -4.18
CA SER A 256 -2.82 -0.58 -3.16
C SER A 256 -1.47 -0.47 -2.45
N LEU A 257 -1.27 0.63 -1.71
CA LEU A 257 -0.24 0.64 -0.67
C LEU A 257 -0.56 -0.41 0.40
N LEU A 258 0.46 -0.80 1.18
CA LEU A 258 0.25 -1.50 2.44
C LEU A 258 -0.60 -0.62 3.36
N HIS A 259 -1.66 -1.17 3.92
CA HIS A 259 -2.44 -0.53 4.97
C HIS A 259 -2.13 -1.21 6.30
N VAL A 260 -1.83 -0.41 7.31
CA VAL A 260 -1.63 -0.86 8.69
C VAL A 260 -2.69 -0.20 9.56
N LEU A 261 -3.66 -0.98 10.00
CA LEU A 261 -4.73 -0.55 10.88
C LEU A 261 -4.33 -0.75 12.34
N VAL A 262 -4.45 0.30 13.14
CA VAL A 262 -4.23 0.26 14.58
C VAL A 262 -5.57 0.47 15.28
N VAL A 263 -6.00 -0.52 16.06
CA VAL A 263 -7.29 -0.46 16.75
C VAL A 263 -7.09 -0.56 18.25
N LYS A 264 -7.68 0.36 19.00
CA LYS A 264 -7.72 0.27 20.46
C LYS A 264 -8.66 -0.86 20.89
N ARG A 265 -8.15 -1.82 21.67
CA ARG A 265 -8.89 -3.03 22.09
C ARG A 265 -10.21 -2.70 22.79
N ASN A 266 -10.20 -1.70 23.66
CA ASN A 266 -11.40 -1.28 24.41
C ASN A 266 -12.44 -0.54 23.54
N LYS A 267 -12.07 -0.08 22.33
CA LYS A 267 -12.98 0.60 21.40
C LYS A 267 -13.59 -0.35 20.37
N GLN A 268 -13.09 -1.58 20.21
CA GLN A 268 -13.67 -2.57 19.27
C GLN A 268 -15.14 -2.87 19.60
N ALA A 269 -15.50 -2.95 20.88
CA ALA A 269 -16.88 -3.17 21.32
C ALA A 269 -17.81 -1.97 21.07
N ARG A 270 -17.25 -0.79 20.77
CA ARG A 270 -17.99 0.48 20.56
C ARG A 270 -17.96 0.93 19.11
N CYS A 271 -17.71 0.02 18.18
CA CYS A 271 -17.81 0.28 16.77
C CYS A 271 -19.30 0.42 16.36
N ASN A 272 -19.99 1.35 17.02
CA ASN A 272 -21.25 1.91 16.61
C ASN A 272 -20.89 2.87 15.49
N CYS A 273 -21.23 2.48 14.27
CA CYS A 273 -21.03 3.20 13.03
C CYS A 273 -21.31 4.69 13.24
N LEU A 274 -20.27 5.48 13.50
CA LEU A 274 -20.40 6.93 13.50
C LEU A 274 -20.45 7.34 12.03
N VAL A 275 -21.58 7.97 11.72
CA VAL A 275 -21.99 8.74 10.54
C VAL A 275 -20.80 9.18 9.66
N PRO A 276 -20.91 9.12 8.31
CA PRO A 276 -19.83 9.48 7.40
C PRO A 276 -19.23 10.84 7.77
N HIS A 277 -17.96 10.88 8.16
CA HIS A 277 -17.25 12.13 8.38
C HIS A 277 -16.92 12.73 7.00
N GLU A 278 -17.57 13.83 6.64
CA GLU A 278 -17.39 14.60 5.38
C GLU A 278 -16.01 15.29 5.21
N HIS A 279 -14.92 14.72 5.73
CA HIS A 279 -13.59 15.34 5.64
C HIS A 279 -12.49 14.44 5.08
N PHE A 280 -12.83 13.62 4.09
CA PHE A 280 -11.86 13.14 3.10
C PHE A 280 -11.77 14.13 1.93
N GLN A 281 -11.31 15.35 2.20
CA GLN A 281 -10.90 16.26 1.13
C GLN A 281 -9.41 16.06 0.83
N ASN A 282 -9.17 15.66 -0.41
CA ASN A 282 -7.88 15.51 -1.05
C ASN A 282 -7.28 16.92 -1.25
N PRO A 283 -6.10 17.26 -0.66
CA PRO A 283 -5.52 18.58 -0.85
C PRO A 283 -4.69 18.58 -2.13
N GLN A 284 -5.34 18.51 -3.28
CA GLN A 284 -4.74 18.79 -4.59
C GLN A 284 -5.87 19.21 -5.55
N LEU A 285 -6.15 20.52 -5.59
CA LEU A 285 -6.63 21.30 -6.74
C LEU A 285 -7.10 22.66 -6.23
N ASN A 286 -6.16 23.60 -6.18
CA ASN A 286 -6.35 25.01 -6.53
C ASN A 286 -4.98 25.59 -6.86
#